data_AF-A0AAE3IKP4-F1
#
_entry.id   AF-A0AAE3IKP4-F1
#
_cell.length_a   1.000
_cell.length_b   1.000
_cell.length_c   1.000
_cell.angle_alpha   90.00
_cell.angle_beta   90.00
_cell.angle_gamma   90.00
#
_symmetry.space_group_name_H-M   'P 1'
#
loop_
_entity.id
_entity.type
_entity.pdbx_description
1 polymer ?
#
loop_
_entity_poly.entity_id
_entity_poly.type
_entity_poly.pdbx_seq_one_letter_code
_entity_poly.pdbx_strand_id
1 'polypeptide(L)'
;MITALIILGILTVFIIGFVQVYNRHSRVVKKIDFAGEYRNKFVEFANKYFQTYDRYSRSGDFDGELYVWLTMNVSKIQSNLGTFGVMDYIAPFQTYRVSNYQIVINTIPKFRDGSVKDFDTNSVDDCLLRYIGYLKEYSQATQKNLRNPIVWFREGFREILSVPIFILSWFGIISNRTVNSIKDSLIYKVIAGLIALVTLVSGLVTIVVGYEQALEFVNRLLGK
;
A
#
# COMPACT_ATOMS: atom_id res chain seq x y z
N MET A 1 4.86 40.97 6.66
CA MET A 1 5.22 39.81 7.53
C MET A 1 4.11 38.78 7.63
N ILE A 2 2.86 39.15 7.95
CA ILE A 2 1.73 38.21 8.10
C ILE A 2 1.42 37.47 6.78
N THR A 3 1.39 38.19 5.65
CA THR A 3 1.17 37.61 4.31
C THR A 3 2.23 36.56 3.93
N ALA A 4 3.51 36.83 4.22
CA ALA A 4 4.61 35.90 4.00
C ALA A 4 4.46 34.61 4.83
N LEU A 5 4.04 34.73 6.10
CA LEU A 5 3.79 33.58 6.96
C LEU A 5 2.62 32.73 6.45
N ILE A 6 1.58 33.34 5.92
CA ILE A 6 0.43 32.64 5.32
C ILE A 6 0.88 31.85 4.07
N ILE A 7 1.67 32.48 3.19
CA ILE A 7 2.21 31.81 2.00
C ILE A 7 3.09 30.62 2.39
N LEU A 8 3.98 30.80 3.37
CA LEU A 8 4.84 29.73 3.88
C LEU A 8 4.00 28.58 4.50
N GLY A 9 2.95 28.92 5.24
CA GLY A 9 2.03 27.96 5.84
C GLY A 9 1.34 27.11 4.77
N ILE A 10 0.76 27.76 3.74
CA ILE A 10 0.12 27.06 2.61
C ILE A 10 1.12 26.15 1.91
N LEU A 11 2.32 26.65 1.60
CA LEU A 11 3.37 25.87 0.93
C LEU A 11 3.79 24.64 1.75
N THR A 12 3.89 24.78 3.08
CA THR A 12 4.17 23.68 4.00
C THR A 12 3.10 22.59 3.91
N VAL A 13 1.82 22.96 3.84
CA VAL A 13 0.71 22.00 3.67
C VAL A 13 0.88 21.20 2.36
N PHE A 14 1.20 21.88 1.26
CA PHE A 14 1.43 21.20 -0.02
C PHE A 14 2.59 20.21 0.04
N ILE A 15 3.71 20.58 0.69
CA ILE A 15 4.87 19.70 0.85
C ILE A 15 4.50 18.45 1.66
N ILE A 16 3.84 18.63 2.82
CA ILE A 16 3.41 17.51 3.67
C ILE A 16 2.50 16.57 2.86
N GLY A 17 1.53 17.14 2.15
CA GLY A 17 0.63 16.39 1.29
C GLY A 17 1.34 15.61 0.19
N PHE A 18 2.27 16.24 -0.50
CA PHE A 18 3.07 15.60 -1.55
C PHE A 18 3.85 14.41 -1.00
N VAL A 19 4.54 14.58 0.15
CA VAL A 19 5.28 13.49 0.82
C VAL A 19 4.36 12.32 1.15
N GLN A 20 3.14 12.57 1.64
CA GLN A 20 2.18 11.51 1.95
C GLN A 20 1.73 10.73 0.70
N VAL A 21 1.46 11.44 -0.40
CA VAL A 21 1.06 10.81 -1.67
C VAL A 21 2.24 10.02 -2.26
N TYR A 22 3.45 10.58 -2.22
CA TYR A 22 4.69 9.92 -2.65
C TYR A 22 4.94 8.62 -1.88
N ASN A 23 4.88 8.66 -0.56
CA ASN A 23 5.06 7.49 0.29
C ASN A 23 3.99 6.42 0.03
N ARG A 24 2.76 6.83 -0.28
CA ARG A 24 1.69 5.89 -0.67
C ARG A 24 2.03 5.19 -1.98
N HIS A 25 2.42 5.94 -3.01
CA HIS A 25 2.79 5.37 -4.30
C HIS A 25 4.02 4.46 -4.20
N SER A 26 5.09 4.92 -3.53
CA SER A 26 6.31 4.13 -3.33
C SER A 26 6.04 2.79 -2.62
N ARG A 27 5.14 2.76 -1.62
CA ARG A 27 4.73 1.51 -0.97
C ARG A 27 4.03 0.54 -1.92
N VAL A 28 3.23 1.03 -2.86
CA VAL A 28 2.57 0.18 -3.88
C VAL A 28 3.60 -0.41 -4.83
N VAL A 29 4.55 0.40 -5.31
CA VAL A 29 5.64 -0.07 -6.19
C VAL A 29 6.45 -1.16 -5.50
N LYS A 30 6.90 -0.94 -4.26
CA LYS A 30 7.63 -1.96 -3.49
C LYS A 30 6.85 -3.27 -3.31
N LYS A 31 5.51 -3.20 -3.21
CA LYS A 31 4.66 -4.41 -3.14
C LYS A 31 4.58 -5.13 -4.49
N ILE A 32 4.52 -4.40 -5.60
CA ILE A 32 4.56 -4.98 -6.95
C ILE A 32 5.88 -5.72 -7.15
N ASP A 33 6.99 -5.06 -6.83
CA ASP A 33 8.34 -5.64 -7.00
C ASP A 33 8.49 -6.92 -6.18
N PHE A 34 8.13 -6.87 -4.89
CA PHE A 34 8.19 -8.05 -4.01
C PHE A 34 7.27 -9.19 -4.47
N ALA A 35 6.03 -8.89 -4.88
CA ALA A 35 5.11 -9.91 -5.36
C ALA A 35 5.58 -10.52 -6.70
N GLY A 36 6.16 -9.70 -7.58
CA GLY A 36 6.76 -10.14 -8.83
C GLY A 36 7.98 -11.04 -8.61
N GLU A 37 8.88 -10.65 -7.71
CA GLU A 37 10.04 -11.47 -7.33
C GLU A 37 9.58 -12.82 -6.74
N TYR A 38 8.63 -12.78 -5.81
CA TYR A 38 8.09 -14.00 -5.20
C TYR A 38 7.48 -14.94 -6.25
N ARG A 39 6.65 -14.41 -7.15
CA ARG A 39 6.04 -15.18 -8.24
C ARG A 39 7.09 -15.79 -9.15
N ASN A 40 8.08 -15.02 -9.58
CA ASN A 40 9.11 -15.52 -10.47
C ASN A 40 9.90 -16.67 -9.84
N LYS A 41 10.34 -16.51 -8.58
CA LYS A 41 11.02 -17.58 -7.83
C LYS A 41 10.12 -18.79 -7.60
N PHE A 42 8.84 -18.59 -7.35
CA PHE A 42 7.88 -19.68 -7.19
C PHE A 42 7.70 -20.47 -8.50
N VAL A 43 7.52 -19.78 -9.62
CA VAL A 43 7.36 -20.40 -10.95
C VAL A 43 8.64 -21.15 -11.34
N GLU A 44 9.81 -20.57 -11.11
CA GLU A 44 11.10 -21.22 -11.33
C GLU A 44 11.22 -22.51 -10.49
N PHE A 45 10.94 -22.41 -9.19
CA PHE A 45 10.95 -23.56 -8.27
C PHE A 45 9.98 -24.66 -8.71
N ALA A 46 8.72 -24.30 -9.01
CA ALA A 46 7.70 -25.25 -9.41
C ALA A 46 8.04 -25.92 -10.75
N ASN A 47 8.50 -25.16 -11.74
CA ASN A 47 8.87 -25.70 -13.04
C ASN A 47 10.05 -26.67 -12.93
N LYS A 48 11.09 -26.31 -12.15
CA LYS A 48 12.24 -27.19 -11.92
C LYS A 48 11.84 -28.52 -11.27
N TYR A 49 10.97 -28.44 -10.26
CA TYR A 49 10.43 -29.62 -9.59
C TYR A 49 9.61 -30.50 -10.54
N PHE A 50 8.70 -29.93 -11.34
CA PHE A 50 7.84 -30.74 -12.23
C PHE A 50 8.53 -31.27 -13.48
N GLN A 51 9.54 -30.56 -14.02
CA GLN A 51 10.30 -31.01 -15.18
C GLN A 51 11.04 -32.33 -14.94
N THR A 52 11.41 -32.59 -13.70
CA THR A 52 12.21 -33.76 -13.28
C THR A 52 11.39 -34.71 -12.40
N TYR A 53 10.07 -34.51 -12.34
CA TYR A 53 9.21 -35.27 -11.44
C TYR A 53 9.12 -36.74 -11.87
N ASP A 54 9.58 -37.62 -10.99
CA ASP A 54 9.47 -39.06 -11.17
C ASP A 54 8.24 -39.60 -10.42
N ARG A 55 7.38 -40.31 -11.15
CA ARG A 55 6.11 -40.81 -10.63
C ARG A 55 6.28 -41.91 -9.57
N TYR A 56 7.40 -42.65 -9.60
CA TYR A 56 7.66 -43.76 -8.68
C TYR A 56 8.20 -43.26 -7.33
N SER A 57 9.15 -42.32 -7.36
CA SER A 57 9.71 -41.67 -6.17
C SER A 57 8.82 -40.55 -5.62
N ARG A 58 7.82 -40.09 -6.40
CA ARG A 58 6.94 -38.94 -6.08
C ARG A 58 7.71 -37.66 -5.77
N SER A 59 8.88 -37.50 -6.36
CA SER A 59 9.75 -36.35 -6.16
C SER A 59 10.33 -35.86 -7.47
N GLY A 60 10.56 -34.56 -7.55
CA GLY A 60 11.38 -33.93 -8.58
C GLY A 60 12.62 -33.29 -7.97
N ASP A 61 13.36 -32.56 -8.80
CA ASP A 61 14.50 -31.74 -8.40
C ASP A 61 14.05 -30.65 -7.44
N PHE A 62 14.34 -30.88 -6.16
CA PHE A 62 13.97 -30.01 -5.07
C PHE A 62 15.09 -28.99 -4.83
N ASP A 63 14.88 -27.77 -5.31
CA ASP A 63 15.80 -26.67 -5.07
C ASP A 63 15.68 -26.16 -3.63
N GLY A 64 16.62 -26.57 -2.77
CA GLY A 64 16.63 -26.22 -1.36
C GLY A 64 16.78 -24.72 -1.10
N GLU A 65 17.52 -23.99 -1.93
CA GLU A 65 17.74 -22.55 -1.74
C GLU A 65 16.47 -21.75 -2.07
N LEU A 66 15.84 -22.03 -3.22
CA LEU A 66 14.57 -21.42 -3.60
C LEU A 66 13.48 -21.76 -2.60
N TYR A 67 13.41 -23.02 -2.16
CA TYR A 67 12.45 -23.44 -1.14
C TYR A 67 12.61 -22.66 0.17
N VAL A 68 13.85 -22.51 0.66
CA VAL A 68 14.14 -21.76 1.89
C VAL A 68 13.72 -20.30 1.73
N TRP A 69 14.06 -19.66 0.61
CA TRP A 69 13.66 -18.28 0.34
C TRP A 69 12.13 -18.11 0.30
N LEU A 70 11.43 -18.99 -0.42
CA LEU A 70 9.96 -18.98 -0.51
C LEU A 70 9.33 -19.16 0.87
N THR A 71 9.83 -20.13 1.64
CA THR A 71 9.35 -20.43 3.00
C THR A 71 9.55 -19.25 3.95
N MET A 72 10.73 -18.60 3.93
CA MET A 72 10.98 -17.42 4.77
C MET A 72 10.06 -16.23 4.43
N ASN A 73 9.65 -16.11 3.17
CA ASN A 73 8.84 -14.99 2.69
C ASN A 73 7.33 -15.30 2.63
N VAL A 74 6.92 -16.55 2.90
CA VAL A 74 5.55 -17.04 2.68
C VAL A 74 4.50 -16.28 3.50
N SER A 75 4.82 -15.97 4.77
CA SER A 75 3.91 -15.25 5.66
C SER A 75 3.67 -13.83 5.17
N LYS A 76 4.71 -13.16 4.67
CA LYS A 76 4.65 -11.79 4.16
C LYS A 76 3.83 -11.73 2.87
N ILE A 77 4.06 -12.64 1.92
CA ILE A 77 3.29 -12.63 0.66
C ILE A 77 1.83 -13.03 0.91
N GLN A 78 1.55 -14.01 1.76
CA GLN A 78 0.19 -14.42 2.11
C GLN A 78 -0.59 -13.28 2.78
N SER A 79 0.05 -12.55 3.69
CA SER A 79 -0.55 -11.36 4.30
C SER A 79 -0.80 -10.25 3.27
N ASN A 80 0.11 -10.06 2.31
CA ASN A 80 -0.06 -9.06 1.24
C ASN A 80 -1.21 -9.40 0.29
N LEU A 81 -1.37 -10.68 -0.04
CA LEU A 81 -2.44 -11.20 -0.89
C LEU A 81 -3.82 -10.97 -0.28
N GLY A 82 -3.96 -11.08 1.04
CA GLY A 82 -5.24 -10.91 1.72
C GLY A 82 -6.32 -11.81 1.12
N THR A 83 -7.41 -11.20 0.63
CA THR A 83 -8.53 -11.91 -0.01
C THR A 83 -8.16 -12.63 -1.30
N PHE A 84 -7.12 -12.20 -2.02
CA PHE A 84 -6.67 -12.87 -3.25
C PHE A 84 -6.02 -14.23 -2.96
N GLY A 85 -5.40 -14.37 -1.78
CA GLY A 85 -4.62 -15.56 -1.40
C GLY A 85 -5.42 -16.58 -0.58
N VAL A 86 -6.72 -16.40 -0.45
CA VAL A 86 -7.60 -17.30 0.30
C VAL A 86 -8.74 -17.80 -0.58
N MET A 87 -9.17 -19.04 -0.33
CA MET A 87 -10.32 -19.61 -1.01
C MET A 87 -11.11 -20.54 -0.09
N ASP A 88 -12.36 -20.82 -0.46
CA ASP A 88 -13.08 -21.97 0.05
C ASP A 88 -12.61 -23.22 -0.71
N TYR A 89 -12.10 -24.21 0.01
CA TYR A 89 -11.53 -25.42 -0.57
C TYR A 89 -12.34 -26.66 -0.18
N ILE A 90 -12.56 -27.56 -1.14
CA ILE A 90 -13.14 -28.88 -0.91
C ILE A 90 -12.12 -29.89 -1.43
N ALA A 91 -11.63 -30.76 -0.54
CA ALA A 91 -10.69 -31.80 -0.96
C ALA A 91 -11.41 -32.86 -1.80
N PRO A 92 -10.70 -33.55 -2.73
CA PRO A 92 -11.27 -34.65 -3.49
C PRO A 92 -11.90 -35.69 -2.56
N PHE A 93 -13.11 -36.15 -2.90
CA PHE A 93 -13.89 -37.14 -2.14
C PHE A 93 -14.33 -36.69 -0.73
N GLN A 94 -14.25 -35.39 -0.42
CA GLN A 94 -14.79 -34.83 0.81
C GLN A 94 -16.04 -33.99 0.55
N THR A 95 -16.99 -34.05 1.48
CA THR A 95 -18.24 -33.26 1.44
C THR A 95 -18.17 -32.00 2.28
N TYR A 96 -17.12 -31.83 3.11
CA TYR A 96 -16.93 -30.66 3.95
C TYR A 96 -16.01 -29.63 3.30
N ARG A 97 -16.33 -28.36 3.53
CA ARG A 97 -15.62 -27.20 3.00
C ARG A 97 -14.64 -26.67 4.04
N VAL A 98 -13.39 -26.48 3.65
CA VAL A 98 -12.41 -25.72 4.42
C VAL A 98 -12.49 -24.27 3.98
N SER A 99 -13.05 -23.42 4.84
CA SER A 99 -13.11 -21.98 4.59
C SER A 99 -11.80 -21.29 4.95
N ASN A 100 -11.51 -20.19 4.25
CA ASN A 100 -10.29 -19.39 4.42
C ASN A 100 -8.98 -20.19 4.22
N TYR A 101 -9.00 -21.14 3.30
CA TYR A 101 -7.80 -21.90 2.96
C TYR A 101 -6.74 -20.97 2.34
N GLN A 102 -5.60 -20.84 3.03
CA GLN A 102 -4.48 -19.99 2.59
C GLN A 102 -3.67 -20.72 1.52
N ILE A 103 -3.75 -20.23 0.29
CA ILE A 103 -3.24 -20.92 -0.89
C ILE A 103 -1.72 -21.08 -0.81
N VAL A 104 -0.98 -19.99 -0.60
CA VAL A 104 0.49 -20.01 -0.71
C VAL A 104 1.14 -20.73 0.47
N ILE A 105 0.69 -20.44 1.69
CA ILE A 105 1.23 -21.07 2.91
C ILE A 105 1.07 -22.59 2.89
N ASN A 106 -0.08 -23.07 2.41
CA ASN A 106 -0.35 -24.50 2.39
C ASN A 106 0.24 -25.22 1.18
N THR A 107 0.58 -24.53 0.10
CA THR A 107 1.18 -25.14 -1.09
C THR A 107 2.69 -25.39 -0.94
N ILE A 108 3.45 -24.46 -0.35
CA ILE A 108 4.92 -24.59 -0.26
C ILE A 108 5.36 -25.92 0.41
N PRO A 109 4.80 -26.34 1.57
CA PRO A 109 5.20 -27.60 2.20
C PRO A 109 4.92 -28.85 1.35
N LYS A 110 3.93 -28.81 0.44
CA LYS A 110 3.53 -29.96 -0.39
C LYS A 110 4.59 -30.40 -1.39
N PHE A 111 5.55 -29.53 -1.69
CA PHE A 111 6.71 -29.89 -2.51
C PHE A 111 7.66 -30.81 -1.76
N ARG A 112 7.75 -30.68 -0.43
CA ARG A 112 8.65 -31.49 0.39
C ARG A 112 8.12 -32.91 0.61
N ASP A 113 6.80 -33.06 0.74
CA ASP A 113 6.15 -34.35 0.98
C ASP A 113 5.73 -35.07 -0.32
N GLY A 114 5.96 -34.44 -1.48
CA GLY A 114 5.59 -34.98 -2.78
C GLY A 114 4.07 -35.01 -3.06
N SER A 115 3.27 -34.33 -2.24
CA SER A 115 1.81 -34.29 -2.37
C SER A 115 1.29 -33.16 -3.26
N VAL A 116 2.18 -32.28 -3.72
CA VAL A 116 1.85 -31.14 -4.57
C VAL A 116 1.23 -31.59 -5.90
N LYS A 117 0.15 -30.92 -6.30
CA LYS A 117 -0.54 -31.16 -7.57
C LYS A 117 -0.53 -29.91 -8.43
N ASP A 118 -0.81 -30.08 -9.72
CA ASP A 118 -0.96 -28.96 -10.67
C ASP A 118 -1.96 -27.91 -10.18
N PHE A 119 -3.06 -28.35 -9.54
CA PHE A 119 -4.02 -27.42 -8.95
C PHE A 119 -3.40 -26.50 -7.90
N ASP A 120 -2.51 -27.04 -7.05
CA ASP A 120 -1.89 -26.27 -5.97
C ASP A 120 -0.97 -25.17 -6.54
N THR A 121 -0.19 -25.50 -7.56
CA THR A 121 0.75 -24.57 -8.18
C THR A 121 0.07 -23.55 -9.07
N ASN A 122 -0.90 -23.97 -9.88
CA ASN A 122 -1.70 -23.06 -10.68
C ASN A 122 -2.49 -22.09 -9.80
N SER A 123 -3.03 -22.55 -8.66
CA SER A 123 -3.72 -21.67 -7.70
C SER A 123 -2.79 -20.61 -7.11
N VAL A 124 -1.54 -20.96 -6.79
CA VAL A 124 -0.55 -19.99 -6.32
C VAL A 124 -0.21 -18.99 -7.42
N ASP A 125 0.05 -19.45 -8.65
CA ASP A 125 0.38 -18.54 -9.75
C ASP A 125 -0.76 -17.58 -10.08
N ASP A 126 -1.99 -18.10 -10.18
CA ASP A 126 -3.20 -17.32 -10.42
C ASP A 126 -3.43 -16.25 -9.35
N CYS A 127 -3.30 -16.60 -8.07
CA CYS A 127 -3.55 -15.65 -7.00
C CYS A 127 -2.50 -14.52 -6.97
N LEU A 128 -1.23 -14.86 -7.22
CA LEU A 128 -0.15 -13.89 -7.34
C LEU A 128 -0.34 -12.99 -8.57
N LEU A 129 -0.72 -13.57 -9.72
CA LEU A 129 -0.91 -12.83 -10.96
C LEU A 129 -2.08 -11.84 -10.84
N ARG A 130 -3.22 -12.26 -10.28
CA ARG A 130 -4.37 -11.39 -10.00
C ARG A 130 -4.00 -10.25 -9.06
N TYR A 131 -3.24 -10.56 -8.00
CA TYR A 131 -2.79 -9.56 -7.05
C TYR A 131 -1.83 -8.53 -7.67
N ILE A 132 -0.87 -8.98 -8.48
CA ILE A 132 0.04 -8.10 -9.23
C ILE A 132 -0.75 -7.22 -10.20
N GLY A 133 -1.75 -7.77 -10.89
CA GLY A 133 -2.65 -7.02 -11.76
C GLY A 133 -3.37 -5.90 -11.01
N TYR A 134 -3.99 -6.24 -9.88
CA TYR A 134 -4.63 -5.26 -9.00
C TYR A 134 -3.67 -4.17 -8.53
N LEU A 135 -2.45 -4.54 -8.08
CA LEU A 135 -1.47 -3.56 -7.63
C LEU A 135 -1.01 -2.63 -8.75
N LYS A 136 -0.86 -3.13 -9.98
CA LYS A 136 -0.50 -2.31 -11.15
C LYS A 136 -1.58 -1.28 -11.46
N GLU A 137 -2.85 -1.67 -11.45
CA GLU A 137 -3.98 -0.75 -11.60
C GLU A 137 -4.00 0.30 -10.49
N TYR A 138 -3.83 -0.13 -9.24
CA TYR A 138 -3.75 0.76 -8.09
C TYR A 138 -2.54 1.70 -8.14
N SER A 139 -1.42 1.24 -8.69
CA SER A 139 -0.22 2.06 -8.91
C SER A 139 -0.50 3.19 -9.91
N GLN A 140 -1.21 2.91 -11.01
CA GLN A 140 -1.62 3.95 -11.97
C GLN A 140 -2.53 5.00 -11.31
N ALA A 141 -3.48 4.56 -10.47
CA ALA A 141 -4.34 5.48 -9.73
C ALA A 141 -3.54 6.36 -8.76
N THR A 142 -2.59 5.79 -8.02
CA THR A 142 -1.73 6.55 -7.09
C THR A 142 -0.74 7.47 -7.81
N GLN A 143 -0.26 7.09 -8.99
CA GLN A 143 0.60 7.92 -9.83
C GLN A 143 -0.12 9.17 -10.33
N LYS A 144 -1.41 9.08 -10.68
CA LYS A 144 -2.22 10.26 -11.04
C LYS A 144 -2.29 11.27 -9.89
N ASN A 145 -2.40 10.78 -8.65
CA ASN A 145 -2.42 11.63 -7.46
C ASN A 145 -1.10 12.38 -7.25
N LEU A 146 0.04 11.81 -7.68
CA LEU A 146 1.35 12.47 -7.60
C LEU A 146 1.48 13.69 -8.50
N ARG A 147 0.59 13.89 -9.47
CA ARG A 147 0.58 15.07 -10.36
C ARG A 147 -0.54 16.06 -10.02
N ASN A 148 -1.36 15.75 -9.01
CA ASN A 148 -2.54 16.54 -8.67
C ASN A 148 -2.28 17.40 -7.42
N PRO A 149 -2.03 18.71 -7.55
CA PRO A 149 -1.75 19.59 -6.42
C PRO A 149 -2.96 19.74 -5.47
N ILE A 150 -4.19 19.63 -5.96
CA ILE A 150 -5.40 19.66 -5.12
C ILE A 150 -5.40 18.45 -4.17
N VAL A 151 -4.96 17.29 -4.65
CA VAL A 151 -4.81 16.10 -3.80
C VAL A 151 -3.73 16.31 -2.76
N TRP A 152 -2.59 16.94 -3.10
CA TRP A 152 -1.55 17.22 -2.11
C TRP A 152 -2.08 18.14 -1.02
N PHE A 153 -2.73 19.25 -1.39
CA PHE A 153 -3.33 20.17 -0.42
C PHE A 153 -4.29 19.46 0.53
N ARG A 154 -5.21 18.65 -0.01
CA ARG A 154 -6.19 17.88 0.77
C ARG A 154 -5.51 16.90 1.74
N GLU A 155 -4.54 16.13 1.26
CA GLU A 155 -3.83 15.16 2.11
C GLU A 155 -2.95 15.86 3.17
N GLY A 156 -2.36 17.01 2.83
CA GLY A 156 -1.60 17.84 3.78
C GLY A 156 -2.48 18.36 4.92
N PHE A 157 -3.65 18.93 4.60
CA PHE A 157 -4.62 19.36 5.60
C PHE A 157 -5.11 18.20 6.47
N ARG A 158 -5.41 17.05 5.85
CA ARG A 158 -5.83 15.85 6.57
C ARG A 158 -4.77 15.41 7.58
N GLU A 159 -3.50 15.52 7.23
CA GLU A 159 -2.39 15.16 8.12
C GLU A 159 -2.23 16.14 9.28
N ILE A 160 -2.27 17.45 9.01
CA ILE A 160 -2.20 18.50 10.04
C ILE A 160 -3.34 18.35 11.05
N LEU A 161 -4.58 18.16 10.56
CA LEU A 161 -5.74 17.95 11.43
C LEU A 161 -5.66 16.64 12.23
N SER A 162 -4.83 15.69 11.81
CA SER A 162 -4.65 14.43 12.53
C SER A 162 -3.69 14.57 13.71
N VAL A 163 -2.90 15.64 13.80
CA VAL A 163 -1.86 15.81 14.83
C VAL A 163 -2.42 15.66 16.26
N PRO A 164 -3.55 16.29 16.65
CA PRO A 164 -4.12 16.08 17.98
C PRO A 164 -4.48 14.62 18.26
N ILE A 165 -5.04 13.92 17.27
CA ILE A 165 -5.43 12.51 17.38
C ILE A 165 -4.18 11.63 17.53
N PHE A 166 -3.11 11.95 16.81
CA PHE A 166 -1.82 11.27 16.97
C PHE A 166 -1.20 11.49 18.34
N ILE A 167 -1.31 12.70 18.90
CA ILE A 167 -0.83 12.98 20.26
C ILE A 167 -1.56 12.11 21.29
N LEU A 168 -2.89 11.95 21.17
CA LEU A 168 -3.67 11.05 22.04
C LEU A 168 -3.18 9.59 21.93
N SER A 169 -2.85 9.16 20.71
CA SER A 169 -2.31 7.82 20.49
C SER A 169 -0.92 7.64 21.05
N TRP A 170 -0.08 8.68 21.00
CA TRP A 170 1.26 8.65 21.53
C TRP A 170 1.26 8.56 23.06
N PHE A 171 0.32 9.24 23.72
CA PHE A 171 0.08 9.07 25.15
C PHE A 171 -0.57 7.73 25.53
N GLY A 172 -0.85 6.87 24.56
CA GLY A 172 -1.46 5.56 24.80
C GLY A 172 -2.94 5.62 25.18
N ILE A 173 -3.59 6.79 25.05
CA ILE A 173 -5.01 6.97 25.35
C ILE A 173 -5.87 6.21 24.33
N ILE A 174 -5.45 6.22 23.07
CA ILE A 174 -6.11 5.48 21.99
C ILE A 174 -5.10 4.63 21.21
N SER A 175 -5.57 3.54 20.60
CA SER A 175 -4.72 2.68 19.78
C SER A 175 -4.47 3.27 18.39
N ASN A 176 -3.34 2.93 17.76
CA ASN A 176 -3.07 3.27 16.36
C ASN A 176 -4.18 2.77 15.39
N ARG A 177 -4.84 1.66 15.73
CA ARG A 177 -5.99 1.15 14.97
C ARG A 177 -7.16 2.13 15.02
N THR A 178 -7.45 2.68 16.20
CA THR A 178 -8.49 3.68 16.41
C THR A 178 -8.17 4.96 15.64
N VAL A 179 -6.93 5.44 15.69
CA VAL A 179 -6.48 6.62 14.92
C VAL A 179 -6.74 6.42 13.42
N ASN A 180 -6.29 5.29 12.87
CA ASN A 180 -6.46 5.00 11.45
C ASN A 180 -7.94 4.90 11.07
N SER A 181 -8.76 4.27 11.92
CA SER A 181 -10.21 4.17 11.71
C SER A 181 -10.88 5.56 11.67
N ILE A 182 -10.52 6.46 12.59
CA ILE A 182 -11.03 7.84 12.59
C ILE A 182 -10.58 8.56 11.32
N LYS A 183 -9.28 8.52 11.00
CA LYS A 183 -8.74 9.18 9.80
C LYS A 183 -9.45 8.70 8.55
N ASP A 184 -9.71 7.40 8.41
CA ASP A 184 -10.31 6.80 7.22
C ASP A 184 -11.82 6.94 7.13
N SER A 185 -12.48 7.38 8.19
CA SER A 185 -13.91 7.66 8.19
C SER A 185 -14.29 8.75 7.18
N LEU A 186 -15.47 8.60 6.57
CA LEU A 186 -16.00 9.59 5.63
C LEU A 186 -16.25 10.94 6.31
N ILE A 187 -16.75 10.90 7.55
CA ILE A 187 -17.03 12.10 8.36
C ILE A 187 -15.75 12.93 8.53
N TYR A 188 -14.65 12.29 8.95
CA TYR A 188 -13.37 12.97 9.12
C TYR A 188 -12.87 13.58 7.82
N LYS A 189 -12.96 12.83 6.71
CA LYS A 189 -12.55 13.31 5.37
C LYS A 189 -13.35 14.53 4.92
N VAL A 190 -14.67 14.56 5.16
CA VAL A 190 -15.55 15.68 4.80
C VAL A 190 -15.23 16.91 5.64
N ILE A 191 -15.13 16.76 6.97
CA ILE A 191 -14.80 17.87 7.87
C ILE A 191 -13.43 18.45 7.52
N ALA A 192 -12.42 17.60 7.32
CA ALA A 192 -11.09 18.03 6.91
C ALA A 192 -11.11 18.79 5.58
N GLY A 193 -11.91 18.33 4.61
CA GLY A 193 -12.08 19.01 3.33
C GLY A 193 -12.73 20.39 3.46
N LEU A 194 -13.77 20.53 4.28
CA LEU A 194 -14.44 21.80 4.52
C LEU A 194 -13.51 22.82 5.21
N ILE A 195 -12.79 22.39 6.25
CA ILE A 195 -11.81 23.23 6.94
C ILE A 195 -10.71 23.68 5.97
N ALA A 196 -10.21 22.75 5.13
CA ALA A 196 -9.20 23.07 4.12
C ALA A 196 -9.70 24.12 3.13
N LEU A 197 -10.95 24.03 2.66
CA LEU A 197 -11.55 24.99 1.72
C LEU A 197 -11.70 26.37 2.36
N VAL A 198 -12.27 26.46 3.57
CA VAL A 198 -12.41 27.73 4.29
C VAL A 198 -11.05 28.38 4.53
N THR A 199 -10.05 27.59 4.94
CA THR A 199 -8.69 28.08 5.18
C THR A 199 -8.03 28.56 3.88
N LEU A 200 -8.24 27.86 2.77
CA LEU A 200 -7.75 28.28 1.45
C LEU A 200 -8.36 29.62 1.04
N VAL A 201 -9.69 29.76 1.09
CA VAL A 201 -10.38 30.99 0.69
C VAL A 201 -9.98 32.16 1.59
N SER A 202 -9.92 31.94 2.91
CA SER A 202 -9.47 32.95 3.87
C SER A 202 -8.02 33.37 3.60
N GLY A 203 -7.13 32.41 3.33
CA GLY A 203 -5.75 32.69 2.96
C GLY A 203 -5.63 33.49 1.67
N LEU A 204 -6.40 33.13 0.64
CA LEU A 204 -6.43 33.85 -0.63
C LEU A 204 -6.92 35.29 -0.48
N VAL A 205 -8.03 35.51 0.22
CA VAL A 205 -8.56 36.86 0.50
C VAL A 205 -7.52 37.70 1.24
N THR A 206 -6.84 37.11 2.23
CA THR A 206 -5.79 37.81 2.99
C THR A 206 -4.59 38.18 2.11
N ILE A 207 -4.19 37.31 1.18
CA ILE A 207 -3.12 37.59 0.23
C ILE A 207 -3.52 38.71 -0.75
N VAL A 208 -4.74 38.68 -1.28
CA VAL A 208 -5.24 39.69 -2.23
C VAL A 208 -5.35 41.05 -1.55
N VAL A 209 -5.91 41.12 -0.34
CA VAL A 209 -6.02 42.37 0.42
C VAL A 209 -4.63 42.89 0.85
N GLY A 210 -3.70 42.00 1.16
CA GLY A 210 -2.32 42.32 1.56
C GLY A 210 -1.30 42.37 0.42
N TYR A 211 -1.74 42.50 -0.83
CA TYR A 211 -0.90 42.30 -2.03
C TYR A 211 0.36 43.19 -2.08
N GLU A 212 0.23 44.48 -1.77
CA GLU A 212 1.37 45.41 -1.75
C GLU A 212 2.45 44.99 -0.74
N GLN A 213 2.03 44.51 0.44
CA GLN A 213 2.93 44.03 1.49
C GLN A 213 3.62 42.70 1.11
N ALA A 214 2.98 41.90 0.25
CA ALA A 214 3.56 40.67 -0.28
C ALA A 214 4.63 40.96 -1.35
N LEU A 215 4.38 41.92 -2.24
CA LEU A 215 5.35 42.38 -3.24
C LEU A 215 6.62 42.95 -2.58
N GLU A 216 6.45 43.77 -1.54
CA GLU A 216 7.58 44.37 -0.82
C GLU A 216 8.47 43.30 -0.16
N PHE A 217 7.87 42.23 0.36
CA PHE A 217 8.61 41.09 0.94
C PHE A 217 9.39 40.29 -0.12
N VAL A 218 8.79 40.01 -1.27
CA VAL A 218 9.44 39.27 -2.36
C VAL A 218 10.62 40.05 -2.92
N ASN A 219 10.47 41.37 -3.08
CA ASN A 219 11.57 42.23 -3.53
C ASN A 219 12.73 42.22 -2.53
N ARG A 220 12.45 42.33 -1.23
CA ARG A 220 13.48 42.19 -0.17
C ARG A 220 14.17 40.83 -0.18
N LEU A 221 13.46 39.74 -0.46
CA LEU A 221 14.03 38.40 -0.59
C LEU A 221 14.91 38.22 -1.84
N LEU A 222 14.55 38.91 -2.93
CA LEU A 222 15.28 38.90 -4.20
C LEU A 222 16.40 39.96 -4.26
N GLY A 223 16.64 40.70 -3.17
CA GLY A 223 17.67 41.74 -3.11
C GLY A 223 17.41 42.94 -4.02
N LYS A 224 16.15 43.21 -4.35
CA LYS A 224 15.69 44.39 -5.12
C LYS A 224 14.98 45.39 -4.24
#